data_AF-A0A0W0TPS8-F1
#
_entry.id   AF-A0A0W0TPS8-F1
#
_cell.length_a   1.000
_cell.length_b   1.000
_cell.length_c   1.000
_cell.angle_alpha   90.00
_cell.angle_beta   90.00
_cell.angle_gamma   90.00
#
_symmetry.space_group_name_H-M   'P 1'
#
loop_
_entity.id
_entity.type
_entity.pdbx_description
1 polymer ?
#
loop_
_entity_poly.entity_id
_entity_poly.type
_entity_poly.pdbx_seq_one_letter_code
_entity_poly.pdbx_strand_id
1 'polypeptide(L)'
;MPDSPQRASNYLAARKACQYARGFIAKGSTQRVNNTYSSQQRLYLKKAIVDLRDMILSKDPYNLETDQAIQTFYKVVEQCKKFSLGNCFELALLSLEYLLITSPHIRAEVFTLNGGDHTFLIIGRNPASLPHSPHTWGRNAFLCDPWANKVYPAYKYSCYLKSYYSTTCTNTTPGDFLNHIEKFDETRHTFKRLDTLTTSYLRIVDSPLHKQEIKVRFEKKINRILGAIKSLIDDLQTMAKSINQQYGAQDIKHTTINQLVSKLTLLIGPLTAAIKQTVDVNEPYHTVRRQLQHALREHTIQCGKAILLSEDDKNRLATYRYPLSPKTLWMRFFNSPPKTAQNVVARLDAAQEELRSHLHDA
;
A
#
# COMPACT_ATOMS: atom_id res chain seq x y z
N MET A 1 26.84 29.87 11.83
CA MET A 1 25.57 30.38 11.26
C MET A 1 25.61 30.18 9.74
N PRO A 2 24.46 29.90 9.07
CA PRO A 2 24.39 29.86 7.61
C PRO A 2 24.77 31.23 7.03
N ASP A 3 25.54 31.24 5.95
CA ASP A 3 26.09 32.42 5.26
C ASP A 3 25.18 32.93 4.14
N SER A 4 24.04 32.28 3.87
CA SER A 4 23.03 32.74 2.92
C SER A 4 21.61 32.33 3.35
N PRO A 5 20.57 33.07 2.92
CA PRO A 5 19.17 32.71 3.18
C PRO A 5 18.81 31.31 2.67
N GLN A 6 19.29 30.93 1.48
CA GLN A 6 19.05 29.60 0.91
C GLN A 6 19.68 28.50 1.78
N ARG A 7 20.91 28.69 2.24
CA ARG A 7 21.59 27.74 3.12
C ARG A 7 20.87 27.59 4.45
N ALA A 8 20.39 28.71 5.01
CA ALA A 8 19.60 28.72 6.24
C ALA A 8 18.30 27.92 6.08
N SER A 9 17.58 28.16 4.98
CA SER A 9 16.36 27.43 4.63
C SER A 9 16.62 25.92 4.50
N ASN A 10 17.63 25.51 3.73
CA ASN A 10 17.98 24.10 3.57
C ASN A 10 18.37 23.42 4.89
N TYR A 11 19.13 24.11 5.75
CA TYR A 11 19.48 23.59 7.08
C TYR A 11 18.25 23.40 7.97
N LEU A 12 17.36 24.39 8.02
CA LEU A 12 16.14 24.31 8.82
C LEU A 12 15.23 23.19 8.33
N ALA A 13 15.05 23.08 7.01
CA ALA A 13 14.28 22.00 6.39
C ALA A 13 14.88 20.63 6.70
N ALA A 14 16.20 20.48 6.62
CA ALA A 14 16.90 19.25 6.99
C ALA A 14 16.69 18.87 8.46
N ARG A 15 16.75 19.84 9.39
CA ARG A 15 16.49 19.58 10.80
C ARG A 15 15.06 19.16 11.06
N LYS A 16 14.09 19.86 10.47
CA LYS A 16 12.67 19.52 10.64
C LYS A 16 12.34 18.16 10.01
N ALA A 17 12.89 17.84 8.84
CA ALA A 17 12.77 16.52 8.21
C ALA A 17 13.34 15.40 9.10
N CYS A 18 14.53 15.60 9.65
CA CYS A 18 15.18 14.67 10.57
C CYS A 18 14.31 14.41 11.81
N GLN A 19 13.79 15.47 12.42
CA GLN A 19 12.92 15.38 13.60
C GLN A 19 11.58 14.71 13.26
N TYR A 20 10.98 15.05 12.12
CA TYR A 20 9.74 14.47 11.64
C TYR A 20 9.84 12.94 11.51
N ALA A 21 10.87 12.43 10.83
CA ALA A 21 11.06 10.99 10.67
C ALA A 21 11.20 10.26 12.02
N ARG A 22 11.95 10.85 12.96
CA ARG A 22 12.13 10.31 14.31
C ARG A 22 10.89 10.42 15.19
N GLY A 23 9.98 11.36 14.88
CA GLY A 23 8.70 11.47 15.56
C GLY A 23 7.76 10.29 15.25
N PHE A 24 7.94 9.63 14.11
CA PHE A 24 7.14 8.46 13.72
C PHE A 24 7.81 7.12 14.04
N ILE A 25 9.12 6.99 13.79
CA ILE A 25 9.84 5.73 14.02
C ILE A 25 10.41 5.70 15.45
N ALA A 26 9.82 4.85 16.28
CA ALA A 26 10.25 4.63 17.65
C ALA A 26 11.32 3.53 17.77
N LYS A 27 11.25 2.51 16.91
CA LYS A 27 12.17 1.36 16.96
C LYS A 27 12.69 0.98 15.57
N GLY A 28 13.86 0.36 15.55
CA GLY A 28 14.44 -0.30 14.38
C GLY A 28 15.32 -1.46 14.85
N SER A 29 15.92 -2.20 13.92
CA SER A 29 16.79 -3.32 14.24
C SER A 29 18.28 -2.96 14.19
N THR A 30 18.65 -1.83 13.56
CA THR A 30 20.03 -1.47 13.21
C THR A 30 20.71 -0.49 14.17
N GLN A 31 19.96 0.18 15.05
CA GLN A 31 20.55 1.15 15.99
C GLN A 31 21.48 0.45 17.00
N ARG A 32 22.60 1.11 17.37
CA ARG A 32 23.56 0.55 18.34
C ARG A 32 22.98 0.29 19.73
N VAL A 33 21.97 1.08 20.14
CA VAL A 33 21.27 0.86 21.41
C VAL A 33 20.67 -0.55 21.49
N ASN A 34 20.35 -1.17 20.36
CA ASN A 34 19.81 -2.52 20.32
C ASN A 34 20.81 -3.58 20.81
N ASN A 35 22.12 -3.29 20.83
CA ASN A 35 23.11 -4.19 21.41
C ASN A 35 22.94 -4.36 22.93
N THR A 36 22.24 -3.42 23.58
CA THR A 36 21.90 -3.51 25.01
C THR A 36 20.69 -4.41 25.28
N TYR A 37 19.93 -4.78 24.25
CA TYR A 37 18.77 -5.65 24.39
C TYR A 37 19.20 -7.12 24.54
N SER A 38 18.27 -7.98 24.98
CA SER A 38 18.51 -9.42 24.95
C SER A 38 18.58 -9.95 23.51
N SER A 39 19.21 -11.12 23.32
CA SER A 39 19.26 -11.81 22.02
C SER A 39 17.86 -12.00 21.42
N GLN A 40 16.89 -12.40 22.24
CA GLN A 40 15.50 -12.60 21.81
C GLN A 40 14.85 -11.29 21.33
N GLN A 41 15.07 -10.17 22.05
CA GLN A 41 14.55 -8.86 21.64
C GLN A 41 15.14 -8.38 20.31
N ARG A 42 16.45 -8.56 20.08
CA ARG A 42 17.09 -8.23 18.81
C ARG A 42 16.53 -9.05 17.65
N LEU A 43 16.35 -10.35 17.85
CA LEU A 43 15.75 -11.24 16.86
C LEU A 43 14.31 -10.82 16.52
N TYR A 44 13.49 -10.49 17.52
CA TYR A 44 12.13 -10.00 17.28
C TYR A 44 12.09 -8.68 16.53
N LEU A 45 12.98 -7.73 16.84
CA LEU A 45 13.06 -6.48 16.09
C LEU A 45 13.48 -6.71 14.63
N LYS A 46 14.47 -7.57 14.40
CA LYS A 46 14.88 -7.96 13.04
C LYS A 46 13.73 -8.61 12.28
N LYS A 47 13.04 -9.57 12.90
CA LYS A 47 11.87 -10.22 12.30
C LYS A 47 10.77 -9.20 11.98
N ALA A 48 10.45 -8.30 12.91
CA ALA A 48 9.42 -7.28 12.69
C ALA A 48 9.76 -6.35 11.51
N ILE A 49 11.03 -6.00 11.30
CA ILE A 49 11.47 -5.23 10.13
C ILE A 49 11.30 -6.04 8.84
N VAL A 50 11.64 -7.34 8.85
CA VAL A 50 11.45 -8.23 7.69
C VAL A 50 9.95 -8.34 7.37
N ASP A 51 9.12 -8.67 8.35
CA ASP A 51 7.66 -8.78 8.18
C ASP A 51 7.05 -7.46 7.66
N LEU A 52 7.52 -6.31 8.15
CA LEU A 52 7.13 -4.99 7.66
C LEU A 52 7.45 -4.83 6.16
N ARG A 53 8.66 -5.20 5.75
CA ARG A 53 9.11 -5.09 4.35
C ARG A 53 8.38 -6.08 3.45
N ASP A 54 8.13 -7.29 3.92
CA ASP A 54 7.32 -8.28 3.19
C ASP A 54 5.89 -7.77 2.99
N MET A 55 5.30 -7.13 4.01
CA MET A 55 3.99 -6.48 3.89
C MET A 55 4.00 -5.34 2.87
N ILE A 56 5.06 -4.52 2.84
CA ILE A 56 5.22 -3.43 1.86
C ILE A 56 5.30 -3.98 0.43
N LEU A 57 6.05 -5.07 0.23
CA LEU A 57 6.23 -5.73 -1.06
C LEU A 57 5.01 -6.54 -1.50
N SER A 58 4.10 -6.86 -0.58
CA SER A 58 2.86 -7.57 -0.93
C SER A 58 2.03 -6.79 -1.96
N LYS A 59 1.47 -7.53 -2.94
CA LYS A 59 0.60 -6.95 -3.97
C LYS A 59 -0.64 -6.38 -3.30
N ASP A 60 -0.91 -5.10 -3.56
CA ASP A 60 -2.14 -4.46 -3.10
C ASP A 60 -3.16 -4.47 -4.26
N PRO A 61 -4.24 -5.28 -4.17
CA PRO A 61 -5.26 -5.38 -5.21
C PRO A 61 -5.99 -4.05 -5.51
N TYR A 62 -5.95 -3.12 -4.55
CA TYR A 62 -6.64 -1.84 -4.65
C TYR A 62 -5.72 -0.72 -5.14
N ASN A 63 -4.48 -1.05 -5.52
CA ASN A 63 -3.55 -0.04 -5.97
C ASN A 63 -4.00 0.61 -7.29
N LEU A 64 -3.76 1.92 -7.39
CA LEU A 64 -4.11 2.75 -8.55
C LEU A 64 -2.87 3.38 -9.19
N GLU A 65 -1.74 3.38 -8.47
CA GLU A 65 -0.47 3.89 -8.97
C GLU A 65 0.24 2.84 -9.80
N THR A 66 0.59 3.17 -11.04
CA THR A 66 1.32 2.27 -11.94
C THR A 66 2.83 2.35 -11.75
N ASP A 67 3.32 3.49 -11.27
CA ASP A 67 4.73 3.64 -10.95
C ASP A 67 5.08 2.90 -9.66
N GLN A 68 5.82 1.80 -9.82
CA GLN A 68 6.23 0.93 -8.71
C GLN A 68 7.05 1.67 -7.64
N ALA A 69 7.87 2.66 -8.03
CA ALA A 69 8.70 3.39 -7.08
C ALA A 69 7.85 4.35 -6.23
N ILE A 70 6.91 5.08 -6.85
CA ILE A 70 5.94 5.92 -6.14
C ILE A 70 5.07 5.07 -5.21
N GLN A 71 4.56 3.93 -5.71
CA GLN A 71 3.77 3.00 -4.90
C GLN A 71 4.56 2.54 -3.68
N THR A 72 5.79 2.08 -3.89
CA THR A 72 6.66 1.58 -2.81
C THR A 72 6.96 2.69 -1.81
N PHE A 73 7.28 3.91 -2.26
CA PHE A 73 7.53 5.06 -1.39
C PHE A 73 6.37 5.32 -0.44
N TYR A 74 5.15 5.48 -0.96
CA TYR A 74 3.98 5.77 -0.12
C TYR A 74 3.60 4.60 0.78
N LYS A 75 3.74 3.35 0.31
CA LYS A 75 3.53 2.17 1.16
C LYS A 75 4.51 2.13 2.33
N VAL A 76 5.80 2.36 2.10
CA VAL A 76 6.81 2.40 3.17
C VAL A 76 6.43 3.45 4.20
N VAL A 77 6.17 4.68 3.75
CA VAL A 77 5.77 5.80 4.63
C VAL A 77 4.56 5.44 5.48
N GLU A 78 3.49 4.91 4.88
CA GLU A 78 2.25 4.56 5.59
C GLU A 78 2.45 3.44 6.61
N GLN A 79 3.15 2.36 6.23
CA GLN A 79 3.38 1.24 7.15
C GLN A 79 4.35 1.63 8.29
N CYS A 80 5.40 2.40 8.00
CA CYS A 80 6.33 2.86 9.03
C CYS A 80 5.65 3.79 10.05
N LYS A 81 4.74 4.67 9.59
CA LYS A 81 3.92 5.49 10.50
C LYS A 81 2.98 4.65 11.34
N LYS A 82 2.32 3.65 10.73
CA LYS A 82 1.36 2.78 11.41
C LYS A 82 2.01 1.92 12.50
N PHE A 83 3.19 1.38 12.24
CA PHE A 83 3.87 0.45 13.15
C PHE A 83 4.99 1.10 13.98
N SER A 84 5.28 2.38 13.74
CA SER A 84 6.39 3.12 14.37
C SER A 84 7.74 2.39 14.29
N LEU A 85 7.96 1.71 13.16
CA LEU A 85 9.08 0.79 12.96
C LEU A 85 9.82 1.12 11.65
N GLY A 86 11.15 1.13 11.70
CA GLY A 86 11.99 1.28 10.51
C GLY A 86 13.48 1.45 10.81
N ASN A 87 14.31 1.25 9.79
CA ASN A 87 15.76 1.45 9.81
C ASN A 87 16.14 2.72 9.02
N CYS A 88 17.43 2.87 8.69
CA CYS A 88 17.95 4.05 8.00
C CYS A 88 17.22 4.36 6.68
N PHE A 89 16.88 3.34 5.89
CA PHE A 89 16.11 3.50 4.65
C PHE A 89 14.73 4.11 4.91
N GLU A 90 13.93 3.51 5.80
CA GLU A 90 12.58 3.97 6.12
C GLU A 90 12.59 5.39 6.75
N LEU A 91 13.57 5.67 7.61
CA LEU A 91 13.80 6.99 8.21
C LEU A 91 14.12 8.06 7.14
N ALA A 92 14.93 7.72 6.14
CA ALA A 92 15.25 8.63 5.04
C ALA A 92 14.00 8.93 4.19
N LEU A 93 13.12 7.94 3.96
CA LEU A 93 11.88 8.15 3.20
C LEU A 93 10.87 9.03 3.95
N LEU A 94 10.72 8.87 5.26
CA LEU A 94 9.89 9.78 6.07
C LEU A 94 10.44 11.21 6.07
N SER A 95 11.77 11.37 6.08
CA SER A 95 12.38 12.69 5.95
C SER A 95 12.10 13.32 4.58
N LEU A 96 12.11 12.51 3.51
CA LEU A 96 11.75 12.95 2.18
C LEU A 96 10.28 13.35 2.10
N GLU A 97 9.37 12.58 2.70
CA GLU A 97 7.93 12.88 2.78
C GLU A 97 7.68 14.26 3.40
N TYR A 98 8.38 14.59 4.50
CA TYR A 98 8.28 15.91 5.12
C TYR A 98 8.54 17.05 4.13
N LEU A 99 9.55 16.91 3.27
CA LEU A 99 9.92 17.93 2.29
C LEU A 99 8.96 17.98 1.09
N LEU A 100 8.33 16.85 0.74
CA LEU A 100 7.25 16.84 -0.24
C LEU A 100 6.07 17.69 0.25
N ILE A 101 5.69 17.54 1.51
CA ILE A 101 4.52 18.20 2.10
C ILE A 101 4.79 19.69 2.40
N THR A 102 5.94 20.00 2.99
CA THR A 102 6.16 21.33 3.63
C THR A 102 7.07 22.27 2.85
N SER A 103 7.85 21.74 1.90
CA SER A 103 8.97 22.49 1.30
C SER A 103 9.05 22.29 -0.23
N PRO A 104 8.02 22.70 -0.99
CA PRO A 104 7.88 22.39 -2.43
C PRO A 104 9.01 22.93 -3.32
N HIS A 105 9.75 23.95 -2.85
CA HIS A 105 10.88 24.55 -3.57
C HIS A 105 12.24 23.89 -3.23
N ILE A 106 12.31 23.11 -2.16
CA ILE A 106 13.56 22.46 -1.73
C ILE A 106 13.71 21.14 -2.49
N ARG A 107 14.90 20.94 -3.06
CA ARG A 107 15.29 19.67 -3.68
C ARG A 107 15.94 18.76 -2.65
N ALA A 108 15.49 17.51 -2.61
CA ALA A 108 16.13 16.48 -1.82
C ALA A 108 16.15 15.14 -2.53
N GLU A 109 17.16 14.34 -2.21
CA GLU A 109 17.52 13.11 -2.91
C GLU A 109 17.99 12.09 -1.88
N VAL A 110 17.46 10.86 -1.94
CA VAL A 110 17.91 9.77 -1.07
C VAL A 110 19.19 9.18 -1.64
N PHE A 111 20.16 8.95 -0.76
CA PHE A 111 21.44 8.33 -1.07
C PHE A 111 21.66 7.11 -0.19
N THR A 112 22.32 6.11 -0.77
CA THR A 112 22.87 4.96 -0.05
C THR A 112 24.38 4.89 -0.24
N LEU A 113 25.07 4.20 0.67
CA LEU A 113 26.47 3.85 0.53
C LEU A 113 26.62 2.53 -0.22
N ASN A 114 27.39 2.51 -1.30
CA ASN A 114 27.94 1.29 -1.86
C ASN A 114 29.23 0.94 -1.10
N GLY A 115 29.47 -0.36 -0.85
CA GLY A 115 30.60 -0.82 -0.05
C GLY A 115 30.40 -0.69 1.47
N GLY A 116 29.20 -0.23 1.89
CA GLY A 116 28.70 -0.18 3.25
C GLY A 116 27.18 -0.35 3.26
N ASP A 117 26.53 -0.23 4.42
CA ASP A 117 25.07 -0.28 4.54
C ASP A 117 24.58 0.93 5.33
N HIS A 118 24.21 2.01 4.63
CA HIS A 118 23.57 3.16 5.26
C HIS A 118 22.81 3.99 4.22
N THR A 119 21.61 4.45 4.59
CA THR A 119 20.77 5.31 3.75
C THR A 119 20.45 6.62 4.47
N PHE A 120 20.54 7.75 3.76
CA PHE A 120 20.29 9.08 4.29
C PHE A 120 19.77 10.01 3.19
N LEU A 121 19.39 11.23 3.59
CA LEU A 121 18.82 12.23 2.70
C LEU A 121 19.80 13.38 2.46
N ILE A 122 20.00 13.76 1.19
CA ILE A 122 20.75 14.97 0.81
C ILE A 122 19.76 16.06 0.41
N ILE A 123 19.92 17.25 0.98
CA ILE A 123 19.02 18.38 0.78
C ILE A 123 19.80 19.55 0.19
N GLY A 124 19.29 20.11 -0.91
CA GLY A 124 19.84 21.32 -1.51
C GLY A 124 21.10 21.12 -2.36
N ARG A 125 21.36 19.91 -2.85
CA ARG A 125 22.49 19.61 -3.76
C ARG A 125 22.42 20.47 -5.03
N ASN A 126 23.52 21.07 -5.46
CA ASN A 126 23.63 21.71 -6.78
C ASN A 126 23.26 20.68 -7.89
N PRO A 127 22.26 20.93 -8.77
CA PRO A 127 21.81 19.91 -9.73
C PRO A 127 22.90 19.55 -10.75
N ALA A 128 23.75 20.51 -11.10
CA ALA A 128 24.87 20.32 -12.01
C ALA A 128 26.07 19.60 -11.36
N SER A 129 26.03 19.34 -10.05
CA SER A 129 27.11 18.63 -9.37
C SER A 129 27.10 17.14 -9.69
N LEU A 130 28.24 16.48 -9.50
CA LEU A 130 28.36 15.03 -9.64
C LEU A 130 27.73 14.34 -8.42
N PRO A 131 26.75 13.43 -8.58
CA PRO A 131 26.09 12.76 -7.46
C PRO A 131 27.06 11.92 -6.60
N HIS A 132 28.13 11.38 -7.18
CA HIS A 132 29.10 10.54 -6.45
C HIS A 132 30.23 11.33 -5.79
N SER A 133 30.26 12.66 -5.92
CA SER A 133 31.37 13.52 -5.46
C SER A 133 30.85 14.63 -4.52
N PRO A 134 30.77 14.39 -3.19
CA PRO A 134 30.16 15.32 -2.26
C PRO A 134 30.79 16.72 -2.20
N HIS A 135 32.07 16.84 -2.52
CA HIS A 135 32.75 18.14 -2.60
C HIS A 135 32.18 19.05 -3.70
N THR A 136 31.54 18.48 -4.73
CA THR A 136 30.92 19.24 -5.83
C THR A 136 29.48 19.69 -5.51
N TRP A 137 28.86 19.15 -4.45
CA TRP A 137 27.43 19.36 -4.15
C TRP A 137 27.06 20.79 -3.76
N GLY A 138 28.08 21.61 -3.45
CA GLY A 138 27.93 23.02 -3.09
C GLY A 138 27.69 23.25 -1.60
N ARG A 139 27.94 24.49 -1.13
CA ARG A 139 27.84 24.88 0.29
C ARG A 139 26.42 24.86 0.86
N ASN A 140 25.42 24.84 -0.01
CA ASN A 140 24.00 24.80 0.34
C ASN A 140 23.49 23.37 0.60
N ALA A 141 24.31 22.35 0.32
CA ALA A 141 23.94 20.96 0.51
C ALA A 141 24.11 20.54 1.98
N PHE A 142 23.09 19.86 2.52
CA PHE A 142 23.11 19.27 3.85
C PHE A 142 22.81 17.78 3.79
N LEU A 143 23.52 17.03 4.62
CA LEU A 143 23.22 15.63 4.88
C LEU A 143 22.30 15.56 6.09
N CYS A 144 21.13 14.96 5.90
CA CYS A 144 20.14 14.66 6.92
C CYS A 144 20.17 13.16 7.20
N ASP A 145 20.66 12.79 8.37
CA ASP A 145 20.76 11.42 8.86
C ASP A 145 19.85 11.24 10.10
N PRO A 146 18.59 10.83 9.90
CA PRO A 146 17.66 10.64 11.01
C PRO A 146 17.97 9.39 11.85
N TRP A 147 18.72 8.43 11.28
CA TRP A 147 19.19 7.26 12.02
C TRP A 147 20.21 7.66 13.08
N ALA A 148 21.17 8.53 12.72
CA ALA A 148 22.12 9.10 13.66
C ALA A 148 21.58 10.31 14.43
N ASN A 149 20.39 10.80 14.10
CA ASN A 149 19.81 12.07 14.59
C ASN A 149 20.73 13.28 14.37
N LYS A 150 21.28 13.40 13.16
CA LYS A 150 22.26 14.43 12.82
C LYS A 150 21.93 15.10 11.50
N VAL A 151 22.22 16.39 11.46
CA VAL A 151 22.20 17.22 10.25
C VAL A 151 23.50 18.01 10.20
N TYR A 152 24.21 17.94 9.08
CA TYR A 152 25.47 18.66 8.91
C TYR A 152 25.70 19.04 7.44
N PRO A 153 26.53 20.06 7.16
CA PRO A 153 26.86 20.43 5.79
C PRO A 153 27.49 19.26 5.04
N ALA A 154 27.05 19.01 3.81
CA ALA A 154 27.45 17.81 3.09
C ALA A 154 28.96 17.74 2.84
N TYR A 155 29.64 18.87 2.64
CA TYR A 155 31.11 18.92 2.49
C TYR A 155 31.88 18.44 3.73
N LYS A 156 31.23 18.28 4.88
CA LYS A 156 31.82 17.70 6.10
C LYS A 156 31.50 16.21 6.27
N TYR A 157 31.06 15.51 5.22
CA TYR A 157 30.64 14.11 5.32
C TYR A 157 31.70 13.20 5.95
N SER A 158 32.97 13.35 5.59
CA SER A 158 34.06 12.51 6.12
C SER A 158 34.24 12.62 7.64
N CYS A 159 33.84 13.74 8.25
CA CYS A 159 33.91 13.94 9.69
C CYS A 159 32.77 13.27 10.47
N TYR A 160 31.59 13.12 9.85
CA TYR A 160 30.35 12.81 10.56
C TYR A 160 29.66 11.53 10.08
N LEU A 161 29.79 11.21 8.80
CA LEU A 161 29.11 10.07 8.19
C LEU A 161 29.74 8.77 8.67
N LYS A 162 28.87 7.81 8.97
CA LYS A 162 29.26 6.48 9.39
C LYS A 162 28.57 5.45 8.51
N SER A 163 29.24 4.33 8.31
CA SER A 163 28.63 3.13 7.73
C SER A 163 28.16 2.22 8.86
N TYR A 164 27.13 1.42 8.61
CA TYR A 164 26.67 0.38 9.51
C TYR A 164 27.05 -1.01 8.98
N TYR A 165 27.32 -1.93 9.90
CA TYR A 165 27.47 -3.35 9.61
C TYR A 165 27.03 -4.17 10.84
N SER A 166 26.78 -5.46 10.65
CA SER A 166 26.43 -6.38 11.74
C SER A 166 27.32 -7.61 11.75
N THR A 167 27.61 -8.14 12.94
CA THR A 167 28.31 -9.42 13.12
C THR A 167 27.38 -10.43 13.76
N THR A 168 27.35 -11.66 13.25
CA THR A 168 26.61 -12.77 13.86
C THR A 168 27.26 -13.17 15.18
N CYS A 169 26.44 -13.38 16.21
CA CYS A 169 26.91 -13.89 17.50
C CYS A 169 26.94 -15.42 17.46
N THR A 170 28.12 -16.02 17.40
CA THR A 170 28.28 -17.48 17.30
C THR A 170 28.01 -18.21 18.62
N ASN A 171 28.12 -17.50 19.75
CA ASN A 171 28.05 -18.10 21.09
C ASN A 171 26.66 -17.90 21.75
N THR A 172 25.67 -17.42 21.02
CA THR A 172 24.33 -17.09 21.52
C THR A 172 23.25 -17.76 20.68
N THR A 173 21.98 -17.40 20.89
CA THR A 173 20.84 -17.87 20.08
C THR A 173 21.14 -17.78 18.57
N PRO A 174 20.88 -18.83 17.78
CA PRO A 174 21.11 -18.82 16.33
C PRO A 174 20.45 -17.62 15.64
N GLY A 175 21.19 -16.96 14.76
CA GLY A 175 20.72 -15.79 14.00
C GLY A 175 20.80 -14.45 14.75
N ASP A 176 21.24 -14.46 16.01
CA ASP A 176 21.50 -13.24 16.78
C ASP A 176 22.71 -12.46 16.21
N PHE A 177 22.74 -11.15 16.45
CA PHE A 177 23.68 -10.24 15.83
C PHE A 177 23.97 -9.01 16.72
N LEU A 178 25.13 -8.40 16.50
CA LEU A 178 25.49 -7.11 17.07
C LEU A 178 25.68 -6.06 15.98
N ASN A 179 25.18 -4.86 16.26
CA ASN A 179 25.25 -3.70 15.39
C ASN A 179 26.52 -2.90 15.63
N HIS A 180 27.22 -2.57 14.56
CA HIS A 180 28.45 -1.80 14.60
C HIS A 180 28.37 -0.57 13.70
N ILE A 181 29.29 0.36 13.93
CA ILE A 181 29.48 1.53 13.08
C ILE A 181 30.95 1.66 12.76
N GLU A 182 31.25 2.01 11.51
CA GLU A 182 32.59 2.40 11.09
C GLU A 182 32.56 3.81 10.50
N LYS A 183 33.72 4.46 10.49
CA LYS A 183 33.85 5.76 9.82
C LYS A 183 33.69 5.59 8.32
N PHE A 184 33.20 6.62 7.65
CA PHE A 184 33.22 6.64 6.20
C PHE A 184 34.67 6.55 5.68
N ASP A 185 34.91 5.68 4.70
CA ASP A 185 36.21 5.45 4.07
C ASP A 185 36.03 5.64 2.57
N GLU A 186 36.69 6.65 1.99
CA GLU A 186 36.58 6.98 0.56
C GLU A 186 37.13 5.89 -0.37
N THR A 187 37.98 5.00 0.14
CA THR A 187 38.53 3.88 -0.63
C THR A 187 37.56 2.70 -0.73
N ARG A 188 36.65 2.58 0.24
CA ARG A 188 35.68 1.48 0.35
C ARG A 188 34.25 1.90 0.03
N HIS A 189 33.90 3.15 0.33
CA HIS A 189 32.54 3.64 0.29
C HIS A 189 32.35 4.65 -0.83
N THR A 190 31.29 4.47 -1.61
CA THR A 190 30.86 5.44 -2.63
C THR A 190 29.40 5.80 -2.46
N PHE A 191 29.04 7.02 -2.86
CA PHE A 191 27.68 7.51 -2.78
C PHE A 191 26.88 7.06 -4.01
N LYS A 192 25.73 6.43 -3.79
CA LYS A 192 24.77 6.07 -4.83
C LYS A 192 23.46 6.82 -4.59
N ARG A 193 23.08 7.66 -5.56
CA ARG A 193 21.77 8.31 -5.56
C ARG A 193 20.70 7.28 -5.94
N LEU A 194 19.55 7.35 -5.28
CA LEU A 194 18.35 6.59 -5.67
C LEU A 194 17.46 7.49 -6.52
N ASP A 195 17.56 7.35 -7.85
CA ASP A 195 16.98 8.32 -8.82
C ASP A 195 15.45 8.48 -8.72
N THR A 196 14.74 7.42 -8.33
CA THR A 196 13.28 7.42 -8.14
C THR A 196 12.85 7.92 -6.74
N LEU A 197 13.80 8.17 -5.84
CA LEU A 197 13.56 8.64 -4.47
C LEU A 197 14.11 10.06 -4.30
N THR A 198 13.61 10.95 -5.14
CA THR A 198 13.93 12.37 -5.14
C THR A 198 12.65 13.20 -5.07
N THR A 199 12.73 14.41 -4.54
CA THR A 199 11.58 15.32 -4.54
C THR A 199 11.12 15.65 -5.96
N SER A 200 12.03 15.74 -6.93
CA SER A 200 11.66 16.02 -8.32
C SER A 200 10.86 14.88 -8.93
N TYR A 201 11.31 13.62 -8.72
CA TYR A 201 10.60 12.44 -9.19
C TYR A 201 9.24 12.30 -8.52
N LEU A 202 9.20 12.39 -7.18
CA LEU A 202 7.96 12.15 -6.43
C LEU A 202 6.96 13.30 -6.50
N ARG A 203 7.32 14.49 -7.02
CA ARG A 203 6.37 15.61 -7.21
C ARG A 203 5.61 15.52 -8.53
N ILE A 204 6.03 14.67 -9.48
CA ILE A 204 5.31 14.52 -10.76
C ILE A 204 3.85 14.10 -10.54
N VAL A 205 3.61 13.33 -9.47
CA VAL A 205 2.29 12.80 -9.11
C VAL A 205 1.34 13.84 -8.54
N ASP A 206 1.87 14.98 -8.06
CA ASP A 206 1.07 16.09 -7.57
C ASP A 206 0.51 16.95 -8.72
N SER A 207 0.87 16.66 -9.98
CA SER A 207 0.28 17.32 -11.13
C SER A 207 -1.22 17.00 -11.27
N PRO A 208 -2.04 17.95 -11.75
CA PRO A 208 -3.46 17.69 -12.04
C PRO A 208 -3.65 16.53 -13.02
N LEU A 209 -2.76 16.40 -14.02
CA LEU A 209 -2.80 15.32 -15.01
C LEU A 209 -2.68 13.96 -14.34
N HIS A 210 -1.66 13.76 -13.49
CA HIS A 210 -1.45 12.48 -12.81
C HIS A 210 -2.60 12.13 -11.87
N LYS A 211 -3.14 13.10 -11.13
CA LYS A 211 -4.33 12.90 -10.27
C LYS A 211 -5.54 12.46 -11.09
N GLN A 212 -5.72 13.04 -12.28
CA GLN A 212 -6.78 12.64 -13.20
C GLN A 212 -6.55 11.23 -13.76
N GLU A 213 -5.32 10.82 -14.05
CA GLU A 213 -5.01 9.44 -14.47
C GLU A 213 -5.37 8.42 -13.38
N ILE A 214 -5.03 8.70 -12.12
CA ILE A 214 -5.43 7.86 -10.97
C ILE A 214 -6.96 7.76 -10.87
N LYS A 215 -7.67 8.88 -11.06
CA LYS A 215 -9.14 8.91 -11.09
C LYS A 215 -9.71 8.02 -12.19
N VAL A 216 -9.18 8.12 -13.41
CA VAL A 216 -9.63 7.29 -14.55
C VAL A 216 -9.41 5.80 -14.27
N ARG A 217 -8.29 5.42 -13.64
CA ARG A 217 -8.05 4.02 -13.23
C ARG A 217 -9.05 3.55 -12.17
N PHE A 218 -9.34 4.40 -11.20
CA PHE A 218 -10.38 4.15 -10.19
C PHE A 218 -11.75 3.93 -10.86
N GLU A 219 -12.17 4.86 -11.72
CA GLU A 219 -13.43 4.77 -12.46
C GLU A 219 -13.50 3.49 -13.30
N LYS A 220 -12.41 3.11 -13.98
CA LYS A 220 -12.34 1.87 -14.75
C LYS A 220 -12.58 0.64 -13.85
N LYS A 221 -11.94 0.57 -12.69
CA LYS A 221 -12.12 -0.56 -11.74
C LYS A 221 -13.53 -0.58 -11.16
N ILE A 222 -14.11 0.57 -10.77
CA ILE A 222 -15.49 0.64 -10.27
C ILE A 222 -16.51 0.29 -11.36
N ASN A 223 -16.31 0.75 -12.59
CA ASN A 223 -17.20 0.41 -13.73
C ASN A 223 -17.22 -1.09 -14.00
N ARG A 224 -16.08 -1.77 -13.87
CA ARG A 224 -16.01 -3.24 -13.97
C ARG A 224 -16.78 -3.94 -12.85
N ILE A 225 -16.60 -3.52 -11.60
CA ILE A 225 -17.39 -4.01 -10.45
C ILE A 225 -18.89 -3.80 -10.70
N LEU A 226 -19.29 -2.62 -11.17
CA LEU A 226 -20.67 -2.29 -11.50
C LEU A 226 -21.21 -3.17 -12.63
N GLY A 227 -20.41 -3.45 -13.66
CA GLY A 227 -20.75 -4.36 -14.76
C GLY A 227 -21.03 -5.78 -14.26
N ALA A 228 -20.12 -6.34 -13.45
CA ALA A 228 -20.27 -7.67 -12.86
C ALA A 228 -21.55 -7.78 -12.01
N ILE A 229 -21.84 -6.77 -11.17
CA ILE A 229 -23.05 -6.73 -10.34
C ILE A 229 -24.31 -6.66 -11.20
N LYS A 230 -24.34 -5.84 -12.25
CA LYS A 230 -25.48 -5.76 -13.18
C LYS A 230 -25.70 -7.08 -13.91
N SER A 231 -24.65 -7.69 -14.43
CA SER A 231 -24.73 -8.99 -15.09
C SER A 231 -25.28 -10.07 -14.16
N LEU A 232 -24.83 -10.10 -12.90
CA LEU A 232 -25.35 -11.02 -11.89
C LEU A 232 -26.85 -10.78 -11.62
N ILE A 233 -27.27 -9.51 -11.52
CA ILE A 233 -28.69 -9.16 -11.34
C ILE A 233 -29.52 -9.68 -12.52
N ASP A 234 -29.08 -9.47 -13.76
CA ASP A 234 -29.81 -9.91 -14.96
C ASP A 234 -29.93 -11.44 -15.03
N ASP A 235 -28.86 -12.17 -14.68
CA ASP A 235 -28.86 -13.63 -14.58
C ASP A 235 -29.84 -14.14 -13.51
N LEU A 236 -29.83 -13.52 -12.32
CA LEU A 236 -30.72 -13.87 -11.22
C LEU A 236 -32.18 -13.56 -11.53
N GLN A 237 -32.47 -12.42 -12.16
CA GLN A 237 -33.81 -12.05 -12.61
C GLN A 237 -34.34 -13.02 -13.66
N THR A 238 -33.50 -13.45 -14.61
CA THR A 238 -33.86 -14.46 -15.61
C THR A 238 -34.24 -15.80 -14.95
N MET A 239 -33.46 -16.23 -13.95
CA MET A 239 -33.79 -17.43 -13.17
C MET A 239 -35.07 -17.28 -12.36
N ALA A 240 -35.28 -16.14 -11.69
CA ALA A 240 -36.49 -15.84 -10.95
C ALA A 240 -37.73 -15.90 -11.87
N LYS A 241 -37.67 -15.27 -13.05
CA LYS A 241 -38.76 -15.29 -14.03
C LYS A 241 -39.12 -16.71 -14.46
N SER A 242 -38.12 -17.55 -14.76
CA SER A 242 -38.32 -18.96 -15.11
C SER A 242 -39.01 -19.75 -13.98
N ILE A 243 -38.59 -19.53 -12.73
CA ILE A 243 -39.20 -20.18 -11.57
C ILE A 243 -40.64 -19.71 -11.37
N ASN A 244 -40.91 -18.41 -11.50
CA ASN A 244 -42.25 -17.86 -11.37
C ASN A 244 -43.21 -18.43 -12.42
N GLN A 245 -42.77 -18.53 -13.67
CA GLN A 245 -43.57 -19.12 -14.75
C GLN A 245 -43.91 -20.59 -14.49
N GLN A 246 -43.00 -21.34 -13.87
CA GLN A 246 -43.18 -22.77 -13.65
C GLN A 246 -43.87 -23.13 -12.32
N TYR A 247 -43.65 -22.35 -11.26
CA TYR A 247 -44.04 -22.70 -9.89
C TYR A 247 -44.79 -21.57 -9.15
N GLY A 248 -44.97 -20.41 -9.78
CA GLY A 248 -45.67 -19.25 -9.21
C GLY A 248 -44.80 -18.33 -8.36
N ALA A 249 -45.33 -17.13 -8.10
CA ALA A 249 -44.58 -16.05 -7.45
C ALA A 249 -44.29 -16.30 -5.97
N GLN A 250 -45.06 -17.19 -5.33
CA GLN A 250 -44.91 -17.56 -3.92
C GLN A 250 -43.88 -18.68 -3.71
N ASP A 251 -43.26 -19.21 -4.77
CA ASP A 251 -42.22 -20.23 -4.62
C ASP A 251 -41.06 -19.71 -3.75
N ILE A 252 -40.62 -20.53 -2.79
CA ILE A 252 -39.59 -20.14 -1.83
C ILE A 252 -38.27 -19.74 -2.50
N LYS A 253 -37.94 -20.33 -3.66
CA LYS A 253 -36.71 -19.98 -4.38
C LYS A 253 -36.87 -18.70 -5.17
N HIS A 254 -38.05 -18.48 -5.77
CA HIS A 254 -38.36 -17.21 -6.44
C HIS A 254 -38.24 -16.04 -5.46
N THR A 255 -38.87 -16.15 -4.29
CA THR A 255 -38.80 -15.11 -3.25
C THR A 255 -37.37 -14.88 -2.75
N THR A 256 -36.60 -15.96 -2.51
CA THR A 256 -35.18 -15.88 -2.09
C THR A 256 -34.31 -15.19 -3.16
N ILE A 257 -34.46 -15.55 -4.44
CA ILE A 257 -33.70 -14.94 -5.53
C ILE A 257 -34.06 -13.45 -5.68
N ASN A 258 -35.33 -13.08 -5.58
CA ASN A 258 -35.73 -11.66 -5.66
C ASN A 258 -35.24 -10.84 -4.47
N GLN A 259 -35.15 -11.42 -3.27
CA GLN A 259 -34.51 -10.78 -2.12
C GLN A 259 -33.03 -10.50 -2.40
N LEU A 260 -32.31 -11.46 -2.98
CA LEU A 260 -30.92 -11.28 -3.40
C LEU A 260 -30.77 -10.22 -4.50
N VAL A 261 -31.62 -10.24 -5.53
CA VAL A 261 -31.67 -9.21 -6.58
C VAL A 261 -31.87 -7.82 -5.98
N SER A 262 -32.81 -7.68 -5.04
CA SER A 262 -33.08 -6.42 -4.37
C SER A 262 -31.86 -5.92 -3.59
N LYS A 263 -31.22 -6.81 -2.82
CA LYS A 263 -29.97 -6.53 -2.09
C LYS A 263 -28.85 -6.05 -3.01
N LEU A 264 -28.66 -6.69 -4.16
CA LEU A 264 -27.65 -6.32 -5.15
C LEU A 264 -27.98 -5.00 -5.86
N THR A 265 -29.26 -4.76 -6.17
CA THR A 265 -29.72 -3.53 -6.83
C THR A 265 -29.41 -2.28 -5.98
N LEU A 266 -29.48 -2.39 -4.66
CA LEU A 266 -29.12 -1.31 -3.74
C LEU A 266 -27.66 -0.86 -3.86
N LEU A 267 -26.76 -1.69 -4.40
CA LEU A 267 -25.35 -1.35 -4.60
C LEU A 267 -25.10 -0.48 -5.84
N ILE A 268 -26.01 -0.49 -6.82
CA ILE A 268 -25.84 0.25 -8.09
C ILE A 268 -25.72 1.75 -7.84
N GLY A 269 -26.53 2.29 -6.92
CA GLY A 269 -26.52 3.72 -6.57
C GLY A 269 -25.17 4.20 -6.05
N PRO A 270 -24.65 3.63 -4.94
CA PRO A 270 -23.34 3.97 -4.39
C PRO A 270 -22.18 3.83 -5.40
N LEU A 271 -22.16 2.74 -6.19
CA LEU A 271 -21.13 2.54 -7.22
C LEU A 271 -21.19 3.62 -8.31
N THR A 272 -22.40 3.98 -8.75
CA THR A 272 -22.59 5.04 -9.75
C THR A 272 -22.21 6.41 -9.19
N ALA A 273 -22.49 6.68 -7.91
CA ALA A 273 -22.08 7.91 -7.24
C ALA A 273 -20.55 8.01 -7.12
N ALA A 274 -19.88 6.90 -6.79
CA ALA A 274 -18.42 6.84 -6.71
C ALA A 274 -17.75 7.17 -8.06
N ILE A 275 -18.28 6.67 -9.18
CA ILE A 275 -17.77 7.02 -10.53
C ILE A 275 -17.89 8.52 -10.81
N LYS A 276 -18.98 9.15 -10.34
CA LYS A 276 -19.23 10.58 -10.56
C LYS A 276 -18.48 11.49 -9.60
N GLN A 277 -17.84 10.94 -8.56
CA GLN A 277 -17.07 11.73 -7.60
C GLN A 277 -15.98 12.52 -8.34
N THR A 278 -15.91 13.83 -8.09
CA THR A 278 -14.83 14.67 -8.60
C THR A 278 -13.61 14.57 -7.69
N VAL A 279 -12.42 14.61 -8.27
CA VAL A 279 -11.17 14.73 -7.51
C VAL A 279 -10.84 16.21 -7.40
N ASP A 280 -10.59 16.69 -6.19
CA ASP A 280 -10.03 18.02 -6.00
C ASP A 280 -8.55 17.99 -6.42
N VAL A 281 -8.25 18.66 -7.52
CA VAL A 281 -6.88 18.74 -8.05
C VAL A 281 -5.94 19.53 -7.14
N ASN A 282 -6.47 20.32 -6.21
CA ASN A 282 -5.70 21.08 -5.24
C ASN A 282 -5.31 20.24 -4.00
N GLU A 283 -6.00 19.13 -3.73
CA GLU A 283 -5.62 18.23 -2.66
C GLU A 283 -4.27 17.56 -2.97
N PRO A 284 -3.39 17.35 -1.96
CA PRO A 284 -2.17 16.59 -2.16
C PRO A 284 -2.45 15.20 -2.72
N TYR A 285 -1.62 14.73 -3.65
CA TYR A 285 -1.77 13.43 -4.32
C TYR A 285 -1.96 12.28 -3.33
N HIS A 286 -1.20 12.26 -2.23
CA HIS A 286 -1.28 11.18 -1.26
C HIS A 286 -2.66 11.07 -0.60
N THR A 287 -3.36 12.20 -0.43
CA THR A 287 -4.73 12.28 0.08
C THR A 287 -5.70 11.73 -0.95
N VAL A 288 -5.65 12.24 -2.18
CA VAL A 288 -6.48 11.78 -3.30
C VAL A 288 -6.34 10.28 -3.52
N ARG A 289 -5.10 9.79 -3.64
CA ARG A 289 -4.78 8.37 -3.80
C ARG A 289 -5.41 7.54 -2.69
N ARG A 290 -5.22 7.93 -1.43
CA ARG A 290 -5.74 7.19 -0.28
C ARG A 290 -7.27 7.15 -0.26
N GLN A 291 -7.93 8.27 -0.54
CA GLN A 291 -9.40 8.34 -0.60
C GLN A 291 -9.95 7.39 -1.66
N LEU A 292 -9.41 7.44 -2.88
CA LEU A 292 -9.87 6.59 -4.00
C LEU A 292 -9.58 5.10 -3.74
N GLN A 293 -8.40 4.77 -3.21
CA GLN A 293 -8.05 3.38 -2.85
C GLN A 293 -8.95 2.84 -1.74
N HIS A 294 -9.23 3.66 -0.72
CA HIS A 294 -10.15 3.32 0.35
C HIS A 294 -11.58 3.10 -0.18
N ALA A 295 -12.09 4.03 -1.01
CA ALA A 295 -13.40 3.90 -1.62
C ALA A 295 -13.52 2.63 -2.47
N LEU A 296 -12.49 2.34 -3.29
CA LEU A 296 -12.44 1.11 -4.09
C LEU A 296 -12.52 -0.12 -3.19
N ARG A 297 -11.69 -0.19 -2.15
CA ARG A 297 -11.69 -1.29 -1.19
C ARG A 297 -13.04 -1.48 -0.51
N GLU A 298 -13.64 -0.40 -0.01
CA GLU A 298 -14.93 -0.47 0.66
C GLU A 298 -16.03 -0.98 -0.27
N HIS A 299 -16.11 -0.45 -1.49
CA HIS A 299 -17.10 -0.92 -2.47
C HIS A 299 -16.89 -2.38 -2.87
N THR A 300 -15.65 -2.81 -3.08
CA THR A 300 -15.35 -4.23 -3.34
C THR A 300 -15.77 -5.12 -2.16
N ILE A 301 -15.48 -4.74 -0.92
CA ILE A 301 -15.86 -5.51 0.28
C ILE A 301 -17.39 -5.57 0.42
N GLN A 302 -18.08 -4.46 0.20
CA GLN A 302 -19.55 -4.40 0.25
C GLN A 302 -20.18 -5.30 -0.80
N CYS A 303 -19.69 -5.26 -2.05
CA CYS A 303 -20.13 -6.15 -3.13
C CYS A 303 -19.88 -7.62 -2.79
N GLY A 304 -18.67 -7.94 -2.31
CA GLY A 304 -18.33 -9.30 -1.89
C GLY A 304 -19.26 -9.83 -0.78
N LYS A 305 -19.53 -9.02 0.25
CA LYS A 305 -20.50 -9.37 1.31
C LYS A 305 -21.93 -9.52 0.80
N ALA A 306 -22.31 -8.76 -0.22
CA ALA A 306 -23.66 -8.83 -0.77
C ALA A 306 -23.92 -10.13 -1.54
N ILE A 307 -22.90 -10.63 -2.24
CA ILE A 307 -22.93 -11.88 -3.01
C ILE A 307 -22.98 -13.12 -2.11
N LEU A 308 -22.48 -13.04 -0.88
CA LEU A 308 -22.55 -14.16 0.06
C LEU A 308 -24.00 -14.46 0.49
N LEU A 309 -24.40 -15.71 0.31
CA LEU A 309 -25.67 -16.25 0.80
C LEU A 309 -25.61 -16.52 2.30
N SER A 310 -26.67 -16.16 3.03
CA SER A 310 -26.86 -16.62 4.41
C SER A 310 -27.14 -18.13 4.44
N GLU A 311 -26.95 -18.78 5.58
CA GLU A 311 -27.30 -20.20 5.74
C GLU A 311 -28.80 -20.44 5.52
N ASP A 312 -29.66 -19.50 5.91
CA ASP A 312 -31.10 -19.57 5.63
C ASP A 312 -31.39 -19.54 4.12
N ASP A 313 -30.78 -18.60 3.39
CA ASP A 313 -30.96 -18.51 1.93
C ASP A 313 -30.48 -19.78 1.23
N LYS A 314 -29.33 -20.35 1.66
CA LYS A 314 -28.84 -21.63 1.15
C LYS A 314 -29.85 -22.75 1.38
N ASN A 315 -30.40 -22.85 2.59
CA ASN A 315 -31.41 -23.86 2.94
C ASN A 315 -32.71 -23.70 2.12
N ARG A 316 -33.18 -22.45 1.95
CA ARG A 316 -34.35 -22.12 1.13
C ARG A 316 -34.13 -22.50 -0.34
N LEU A 317 -32.96 -22.19 -0.91
CA LEU A 317 -32.60 -22.59 -2.27
C LEU A 317 -32.44 -24.11 -2.41
N ALA A 318 -31.94 -24.79 -1.37
CA ALA A 318 -31.75 -26.25 -1.33
C ALA A 318 -33.07 -27.04 -1.16
N THR A 319 -34.18 -26.37 -0.85
CA THR A 319 -35.48 -27.03 -0.67
C THR A 319 -35.93 -27.73 -1.95
N TYR A 320 -36.32 -29.00 -1.85
CA TYR A 320 -36.86 -29.76 -2.96
C TYR A 320 -38.38 -29.59 -3.04
N ARG A 321 -38.89 -29.22 -4.21
CA ARG A 321 -40.33 -29.01 -4.41
C ARG A 321 -41.16 -30.30 -4.28
N TYR A 322 -40.59 -31.42 -4.70
CA TYR A 322 -41.20 -32.75 -4.60
C TYR A 322 -40.31 -33.66 -3.74
N PRO A 323 -40.36 -33.54 -2.41
CA PRO A 323 -39.41 -34.19 -1.51
C PRO A 323 -39.46 -35.72 -1.56
N LEU A 324 -40.59 -36.30 -1.94
CA LEU A 324 -40.82 -37.74 -2.01
C LEU A 324 -40.66 -38.34 -3.42
N SER A 325 -40.33 -37.54 -4.44
CA SER A 325 -40.14 -38.11 -5.78
C SER A 325 -38.89 -39.00 -5.83
N PRO A 326 -38.90 -40.13 -6.57
CA PRO A 326 -37.73 -41.02 -6.67
C PRO A 326 -36.45 -40.28 -7.06
N LYS A 327 -36.57 -39.31 -7.98
CA LYS A 327 -35.46 -38.45 -8.40
C LYS A 327 -34.90 -37.61 -7.24
N THR A 328 -35.77 -36.99 -6.44
CA THR A 328 -35.34 -36.22 -5.27
C THR A 328 -34.66 -37.10 -4.22
N LEU A 329 -35.23 -38.28 -3.94
CA LEU A 329 -34.64 -39.23 -3.00
C LEU A 329 -33.22 -39.64 -3.43
N TRP A 330 -33.04 -39.90 -4.73
CA TRP A 330 -31.73 -40.20 -5.31
C TRP A 330 -30.77 -39.01 -5.17
N MET A 331 -31.19 -37.79 -5.52
CA MET A 331 -30.34 -36.60 -5.35
C MET A 331 -29.93 -36.35 -3.90
N ARG A 332 -30.83 -36.55 -2.94
CA ARG A 332 -30.53 -36.45 -1.50
C ARG A 332 -29.52 -37.50 -1.06
N PHE A 333 -29.66 -38.74 -1.53
CA PHE A 333 -28.70 -39.81 -1.24
C PHE A 333 -27.26 -39.43 -1.67
N PHE A 334 -27.10 -38.74 -2.80
CA PHE A 334 -25.81 -38.23 -3.28
C PHE A 334 -25.43 -36.83 -2.76
N ASN A 335 -26.19 -36.25 -1.82
CA ASN A 335 -25.99 -34.88 -1.33
C ASN A 335 -25.94 -33.82 -2.46
N SER A 336 -26.63 -34.05 -3.58
CA SER A 336 -26.63 -33.14 -4.72
C SER A 336 -27.73 -32.10 -4.56
N PRO A 337 -27.44 -30.79 -4.44
CA PRO A 337 -28.50 -29.79 -4.27
C PRO A 337 -29.36 -29.64 -5.54
N PRO A 338 -30.59 -29.09 -5.44
CA PRO A 338 -31.43 -28.83 -6.63
C PRO A 338 -30.71 -27.97 -7.69
N LYS A 339 -30.99 -28.22 -8.97
CA LYS A 339 -30.38 -27.48 -10.10
C LYS A 339 -30.46 -25.96 -9.95
N THR A 340 -31.57 -25.43 -9.43
CA THR A 340 -31.71 -23.99 -9.14
C THR A 340 -30.65 -23.50 -8.15
N ALA A 341 -30.41 -24.23 -7.06
CA ALA A 341 -29.40 -23.86 -6.06
C ALA A 341 -27.99 -23.93 -6.67
N GLN A 342 -27.70 -25.00 -7.42
CA GLN A 342 -26.42 -25.14 -8.14
C GLN A 342 -26.18 -23.96 -9.08
N ASN A 343 -27.18 -23.59 -9.89
CA ASN A 343 -27.07 -22.48 -10.83
C ASN A 343 -26.87 -21.14 -10.12
N VAL A 344 -27.63 -20.85 -9.04
CA VAL A 344 -27.47 -19.62 -8.28
C VAL A 344 -26.06 -19.54 -7.68
N VAL A 345 -25.60 -20.60 -7.01
CA VAL A 345 -24.25 -20.65 -6.42
C VAL A 345 -23.18 -20.47 -7.50
N ALA A 346 -23.29 -21.17 -8.63
CA ALA A 346 -22.34 -21.02 -9.73
C ALA A 346 -22.27 -19.58 -10.28
N ARG A 347 -23.40 -18.87 -10.34
CA ARG A 347 -23.42 -17.46 -10.77
C ARG A 347 -22.82 -16.53 -9.73
N LEU A 348 -23.04 -16.78 -8.45
CA LEU A 348 -22.42 -16.02 -7.36
C LEU A 348 -20.90 -16.23 -7.32
N ASP A 349 -20.46 -17.47 -7.49
CA ASP A 349 -19.03 -17.82 -7.55
C ASP A 349 -18.36 -17.17 -8.77
N ALA A 350 -19.02 -17.21 -9.94
CA ALA A 350 -18.52 -16.55 -11.14
C ALA A 350 -18.40 -15.03 -10.95
N ALA A 351 -19.41 -14.38 -10.38
CA ALA A 351 -19.36 -12.95 -10.07
C ALA A 351 -18.27 -12.62 -9.02
N GLN A 352 -18.09 -13.48 -8.02
CA GLN A 352 -17.04 -13.31 -7.03
C GLN A 352 -15.64 -13.41 -7.65
N GLU A 353 -15.45 -14.35 -8.58
CA GLU A 353 -14.19 -14.48 -9.31
C GLU A 353 -13.96 -13.31 -10.27
N GLU A 354 -14.99 -12.85 -10.96
CA GLU A 354 -14.94 -11.65 -11.79
C GLU A 354 -14.52 -10.42 -10.95
N LEU A 355 -15.14 -10.22 -9.78
CA LEU A 355 -14.76 -9.15 -8.85
C LEU A 355 -13.28 -9.24 -8.41
N ARG A 356 -12.77 -10.45 -8.14
CA ARG A 356 -11.35 -10.66 -7.80
C ARG A 356 -10.43 -10.38 -8.97
N SER A 357 -10.80 -10.81 -10.18
CA SER A 357 -10.00 -10.64 -11.39
C SER A 357 -9.72 -9.17 -11.68
N HIS A 358 -10.72 -8.30 -11.49
CA HIS A 358 -10.60 -6.86 -11.73
C HIS A 358 -9.63 -6.14 -10.80
N LEU A 359 -9.35 -6.72 -9.64
CA LEU A 359 -8.36 -6.20 -8.72
C LEU A 359 -6.93 -6.57 -9.14
N HIS A 360 -6.76 -7.63 -9.92
CA HIS A 360 -5.46 -8.16 -10.30
C HIS A 360 -4.95 -7.70 -11.68
N ASP A 361 -5.85 -7.25 -12.56
CA ASP A 361 -5.52 -6.56 -13.80
C ASP A 361 -4.76 -5.26 -13.50
N ALA A 362 -3.51 -5.21 -13.97
CA ALA A 362 -2.59 -4.07 -13.88
C ALA A 362 -2.94 -2.97 -14.89
#